data_AF-A0A8B6LMA5-F1
#
_entry.id   AF-A0A8B6LMA5-F1
#
_cell.length_a   1.000
_cell.length_b   1.000
_cell.length_c   1.000
_cell.angle_alpha   90.00
_cell.angle_beta   90.00
_cell.angle_gamma   90.00
#
_symmetry.space_group_name_H-M   'P 1'
#
loop_
_entity.id
_entity.type
_entity.pdbx_description
1 polymer ?
#
loop_
_entity_poly.entity_id
_entity_poly.type
_entity_poly.pdbx_seq_one_letter_code
_entity_poly.pdbx_strand_id
1 'polypeptide(L)'
;MPAHELESIDGMIRKATQMRQLAQARIVAAFREQLEGKSSGPTDEDLHAFARLAHVEEALHRSRSSLPLGADAVAWLDELARPPF
;
A
#
# COMPACT_ATOMS: atom_id res chain seq x y z
N MET A 1 0.69 -3.54 25.49
CA MET A 1 0.02 -2.92 24.33
C MET A 1 -1.47 -2.91 24.62
N PRO A 2 -2.10 -1.74 24.81
CA PRO A 2 -3.54 -1.66 25.05
C PRO A 2 -4.33 -2.02 23.78
N ALA A 3 -5.47 -2.70 23.93
CA ALA A 3 -6.23 -3.32 22.84
C ALA A 3 -6.66 -2.35 21.71
N HIS A 4 -6.81 -1.05 22.00
CA HIS A 4 -7.20 -0.04 21.02
C HIS A 4 -6.11 0.27 19.96
N GLU A 5 -4.83 0.07 20.29
CA GLU A 5 -3.73 0.26 19.32
C GLU A 5 -3.67 -0.90 18.30
N LEU A 6 -4.03 -2.11 18.73
CA LEU A 6 -4.08 -3.30 17.86
C LEU A 6 -5.28 -3.25 16.90
N GLU A 7 -6.44 -2.78 17.36
CA GLU A 7 -7.60 -2.54 16.48
C GLU A 7 -7.30 -1.48 15.40
N SER A 8 -6.43 -0.51 15.71
CA SER A 8 -5.98 0.52 14.76
C SER A 8 -5.07 -0.07 13.68
N ILE A 9 -4.04 -0.85 14.06
CA ILE A 9 -3.10 -1.46 13.10
C ILE A 9 -3.83 -2.47 12.20
N ASP A 10 -4.72 -3.29 12.74
CA ASP A 10 -5.51 -4.24 11.97
C ASP A 10 -6.48 -3.56 11.00
N GLY A 11 -7.03 -2.39 11.39
CA GLY A 11 -7.79 -1.52 10.50
C GLY A 11 -6.94 -0.94 9.37
N MET A 12 -5.74 -0.45 9.68
CA MET A 12 -4.79 0.10 8.70
C MET A 12 -4.32 -0.97 7.70
N ILE A 13 -4.02 -2.19 8.16
CA ILE A 13 -3.65 -3.32 7.28
C ILE A 13 -4.78 -3.58 6.29
N ARG A 14 -6.01 -3.78 6.77
CA ARG A 14 -7.16 -4.05 5.89
C ARG A 14 -7.35 -2.97 4.83
N LYS A 15 -7.22 -1.71 5.22
CA LYS A 15 -7.33 -0.57 4.29
C LYS A 15 -6.19 -0.57 3.26
N ALA A 16 -4.95 -0.79 3.69
CA ALA A 16 -3.79 -0.87 2.79
C ALA A 16 -3.93 -2.02 1.79
N THR A 17 -4.35 -3.20 2.24
CA THR A 17 -4.64 -4.36 1.38
C THR A 17 -5.71 -4.03 0.34
N GLN A 18 -6.83 -3.42 0.74
CA GLN A 18 -7.91 -3.04 -0.18
C GLN A 18 -7.42 -2.04 -1.24
N MET A 19 -6.66 -1.03 -0.82
CA MET A 19 -6.11 -0.04 -1.75
C MET A 19 -5.12 -0.68 -2.73
N ARG A 20 -4.21 -1.54 -2.25
CA ARG A 20 -3.26 -2.26 -3.11
C ARG A 20 -4.00 -3.15 -4.12
N GLN A 21 -5.03 -3.87 -3.69
CA GLN A 21 -5.85 -4.71 -4.57
C GLN A 21 -6.57 -3.88 -5.64
N LEU A 22 -7.08 -2.70 -5.31
CA LEU A 22 -7.69 -1.79 -6.28
C LEU A 22 -6.66 -1.30 -7.31
N ALA A 23 -5.46 -0.91 -6.88
CA ALA A 23 -4.37 -0.53 -7.79
C ALA A 23 -3.97 -1.69 -8.70
N GLN A 24 -3.87 -2.91 -8.14
CA GLN A 24 -3.60 -4.13 -8.91
C GLN A 24 -4.67 -4.39 -9.97
N ALA A 25 -5.95 -4.24 -9.62
CA ALA A 25 -7.06 -4.45 -10.56
C ALA A 25 -7.00 -3.47 -11.74
N ARG A 26 -6.63 -2.21 -11.49
CA ARG A 26 -6.41 -1.20 -12.54
C ARG A 26 -5.26 -1.59 -13.47
N ILE A 27 -4.11 -1.99 -12.92
CA ILE A 27 -2.96 -2.45 -13.71
C ILE A 27 -3.35 -3.65 -14.59
N VAL A 28 -4.04 -4.64 -14.01
CA VAL A 28 -4.48 -5.83 -14.76
C VAL A 28 -5.46 -5.46 -15.88
N ALA A 29 -6.39 -4.54 -15.63
CA ALA A 29 -7.32 -4.06 -16.65
C ALA A 29 -6.57 -3.35 -17.80
N ALA A 30 -5.65 -2.43 -17.47
CA ALA A 30 -4.86 -1.71 -18.45
C ALA A 30 -3.98 -2.65 -19.30
N PHE A 31 -3.36 -3.66 -18.68
CA PHE A 31 -2.62 -4.69 -19.42
C PHE A 31 -3.51 -5.49 -20.37
N ARG A 32 -4.73 -5.86 -19.95
CA ARG A 32 -5.67 -6.57 -20.83
C ARG A 32 -6.04 -5.73 -22.03
N GLU A 33 -6.35 -4.45 -21.82
CA GLU A 33 -6.64 -3.52 -22.92
C GLU A 33 -5.46 -3.37 -23.87
N GLN A 34 -4.22 -3.38 -23.36
CA GLN A 34 -3.01 -3.37 -24.20
C GLN A 34 -2.89 -4.62 -25.07
N LEU A 35 -3.15 -5.80 -24.50
CA LEU A 35 -3.14 -7.06 -25.25
C LEU A 35 -4.23 -7.11 -26.33
N GLU A 36 -5.34 -6.39 -26.10
CA GLU A 36 -6.42 -6.21 -27.08
C GLU A 36 -6.16 -5.06 -28.08
N GLY A 37 -5.02 -4.36 -27.95
CA GLY A 37 -4.66 -3.22 -28.81
C GLY A 37 -5.50 -1.96 -28.58
N LYS A 38 -6.19 -1.86 -27.43
CA LYS A 38 -7.12 -0.78 -27.08
C LYS A 38 -6.48 0.33 -26.24
N SER A 39 -5.37 0.04 -25.55
CA SER A 39 -4.63 1.02 -24.75
C SER A 39 -3.11 0.79 -24.85
N SER A 40 -2.33 1.74 -24.34
CA SER A 40 -0.86 1.62 -24.24
C SER A 40 -0.38 0.74 -23.09
N GLY A 41 -1.29 0.20 -22.27
CA GLY A 41 -0.97 -0.51 -21.03
C GLY A 41 -1.04 0.38 -19.79
N PRO A 42 -0.67 -0.16 -18.62
CA PRO A 42 -0.62 0.60 -17.37
C PRO A 42 0.41 1.72 -17.46
N THR A 43 0.14 2.81 -16.74
CA THR A 43 1.07 3.94 -16.65
C THR A 43 2.12 3.69 -15.57
N ASP A 44 3.24 4.41 -15.65
CA ASP A 44 4.24 4.41 -14.57
C ASP A 44 3.62 4.86 -13.24
N GLU A 45 2.66 5.78 -13.28
CA GLU A 45 1.91 6.22 -12.09
C GLU A 45 1.12 5.08 -11.45
N ASP A 46 0.47 4.23 -12.25
CA ASP A 46 -0.24 3.04 -11.77
C ASP A 46 0.72 2.08 -11.05
N LEU A 47 1.89 1.82 -11.66
CA LEU A 47 2.92 0.96 -11.11
C LEU A 47 3.50 1.53 -9.80
N HIS A 48 3.79 2.82 -9.77
CA HIS A 48 4.28 3.52 -8.57
C HIS A 48 3.24 3.52 -7.45
N ALA A 49 1.96 3.74 -7.76
CA ALA A 49 0.89 3.69 -6.78
C ALA A 49 0.77 2.29 -6.16
N PHE A 50 0.81 1.23 -6.98
CA PHE A 50 0.82 -0.14 -6.49
C PHE A 50 2.03 -0.43 -5.60
N ALA A 51 3.24 -0.04 -6.03
CA ALA A 51 4.47 -0.28 -5.27
C ALA A 51 4.45 0.40 -3.90
N ARG A 52 4.01 1.67 -3.83
CA ARG A 52 3.85 2.39 -2.55
C ARG A 52 2.88 1.68 -1.62
N LEU A 53 1.72 1.26 -2.12
CA LEU A 53 0.70 0.58 -1.32
C LEU A 53 1.18 -0.78 -0.81
N ALA A 54 1.89 -1.55 -1.65
CA ALA A 54 2.48 -2.81 -1.25
C ALA A 54 3.55 -2.64 -0.16
N HIS A 55 4.36 -1.58 -0.25
CA HIS A 55 5.37 -1.29 0.77
C HIS A 55 4.74 -0.83 2.10
N VAL A 56 3.69 -0.01 2.05
CA VAL A 56 2.93 0.38 3.26
C VAL A 56 2.26 -0.83 3.91
N GLU A 57 1.62 -1.70 3.13
CA GLU A 57 1.02 -2.94 3.64
C GLU A 57 2.08 -3.83 4.33
N GLU A 58 3.25 -4.02 3.69
CA GLU A 58 4.36 -4.77 4.27
C GLU A 58 4.88 -4.13 5.57
N ALA A 59 5.03 -2.80 5.61
CA ALA A 59 5.46 -2.07 6.80
C ALA A 59 4.45 -2.24 7.96
N LEU A 60 3.15 -2.18 7.67
CA LEU A 60 2.10 -2.43 8.67
C LEU A 60 2.11 -3.87 9.16
N HIS A 61 2.33 -4.86 8.29
CA HIS A 61 2.50 -6.26 8.70
C HIS A 61 3.73 -6.43 9.59
N ARG A 62 4.88 -5.83 9.23
CA ARG A 62 6.08 -5.82 10.08
C ARG A 62 5.78 -5.19 11.44
N SER A 63 5.11 -4.04 11.47
CA SER A 63 4.74 -3.34 12.71
C SER A 63 3.79 -4.16 13.59
N ARG A 64 2.86 -4.92 13.00
CA ARG A 64 1.97 -5.83 13.73
C ARG A 64 2.72 -7.02 14.33
N SER A 65 3.69 -7.56 13.59
CA SER A 65 4.51 -8.69 14.04
C SER A 65 5.60 -8.28 15.03
N SER A 66 6.04 -7.01 15.00
CA SER A 66 6.98 -6.45 15.98
C SER A 66 6.24 -5.86 17.18
N LEU A 67 6.14 -6.61 18.27
CA LEU A 67 5.87 -6.03 19.60
C LEU A 67 7.06 -5.13 20.03
N PRO A 68 6.82 -3.99 20.71
CA PRO A 68 6.44 -2.70 20.14
C PRO A 68 7.64 -1.95 19.50
N LEU A 69 7.46 -1.38 18.31
CA LEU A 69 8.30 -0.25 17.87
C LEU A 69 7.55 1.03 18.25
N GLY A 70 8.06 1.74 19.27
CA GLY A 70 7.59 3.07 19.63
C GLY A 70 7.70 4.06 18.47
N ALA A 71 7.14 5.27 18.66
CA ALA A 71 7.18 6.51 17.86
C ALA A 71 7.82 6.53 16.45
N ASP A 72 8.98 5.90 16.26
CA ASP A 72 9.75 5.79 15.02
C ASP A 72 9.00 5.09 13.87
N ALA A 73 8.12 4.13 14.14
CA ALA A 73 7.36 3.44 13.08
C ALA A 73 6.35 4.38 12.39
N VAL A 74 5.78 5.32 13.14
CA VAL A 74 4.83 6.32 12.61
C VAL A 74 5.56 7.34 11.73
N ALA A 75 6.75 7.78 12.15
CA ALA A 75 7.59 8.69 11.37
C ALA A 75 8.03 8.07 10.03
N TRP A 76 8.31 6.77 10.00
CA TRP A 76 8.65 6.04 8.78
C TRP A 76 7.48 5.96 7.78
N LEU A 77 6.26 5.74 8.27
CA LEU A 77 5.07 5.69 7.41
C LEU A 77 4.73 7.07 6.83
N ASP A 78 4.92 8.14 7.60
CA ASP A 78 4.67 9.52 7.16
C ASP A 78 5.67 9.95 6.06
N GLU A 79 6.94 9.56 6.19
CA GLU A 79 7.97 9.82 5.18
C GLU A 79 7.70 9.06 3.87
N LEU A 80 7.20 7.82 3.95
CA LEU A 80 6.84 7.01 2.77
C LEU A 80 5.55 7.45 2.09
N ALA A 81 4.64 8.08 2.83
CA ALA A 81 3.38 8.62 2.31
C ALA A 81 3.55 9.98 1.64
N ARG A 82 4.69 10.66 1.86
CA ARG A 82 4.99 11.97 1.28
C ARG A 82 5.31 11.83 -0.22
N PRO A 83 4.65 12.60 -1.11
CA PRO A 83 5.00 12.59 -2.53
C PRO A 83 6.43 13.13 -2.72
N PRO A 84 7.21 12.57 -3.67
CA PRO A 84 8.47 13.19 -4.03
C PRO A 84 8.17 14.55 -4.71
N PHE A 85 9.01 15.54 -4.42
CA PHE A 85 8.98 16.85 -5.07
C PHE A 85 8.93 16.74 -6.60
#